data_AF-A0A1B6IHM4-F1
#
_entry.id   AF-A0A1B6IHM4-F1
#
_cell.length_a   1.000
_cell.length_b   1.000
_cell.length_c   1.000
_cell.angle_alpha   90.00
_cell.angle_beta   90.00
_cell.angle_gamma   90.00
#
_symmetry.space_group_name_H-M   'P 1'
#
loop_
_entity.id
_entity.type
_entity.pdbx_description
1 polymer ?
#
loop_
_entity_poly.entity_id
_entity_poly.type
_entity_poly.pdbx_seq_one_letter_code
_entity_poly.pdbx_strand_id
1 'polypeptide(L)'
;CKCEKSPQTGGRLQFSCIRVECPEFFRRPPPPGCYNLYEHDKCCSVGRVCGQQKEVAQRCEYKGQTYNIGEKFYPDEEPCRKCICQPGFNGSFTEPTCRKFSCNYELTYVRPITDGCVPVFYGEKRCCPIEWRCPKDSDSVITQVSKSGPDSGKTCQFGELTLRVGDKLNSQGGVEIECTCTIPPHPLCVRKQY
;
A
#
# COMPACT_ATOMS: atom_id res chain seq x y z
N CYS A 1 -5.58 4.27 -18.66
CA CYS A 1 -6.92 4.30 -18.07
C CYS A 1 -7.88 4.93 -19.06
N LYS A 2 -9.16 4.56 -19.02
CA LYS A 2 -10.22 5.14 -19.85
C LYS A 2 -11.34 5.66 -18.95
N CYS A 3 -11.86 6.85 -19.23
CA CYS A 3 -13.09 7.31 -18.59
C CYS A 3 -14.27 6.66 -19.32
N GLU A 4 -15.12 5.93 -18.60
CA GLU A 4 -16.26 5.23 -19.16
C GLU A 4 -17.49 5.28 -18.25
N LYS A 5 -18.66 5.12 -18.85
CA LYS A 5 -19.94 5.06 -18.14
C LYS A 5 -20.14 3.64 -17.58
N SER A 6 -20.28 3.49 -16.28
CA SER A 6 -20.38 2.16 -15.65
C SER A 6 -21.83 1.73 -15.41
N PRO A 7 -22.29 0.61 -16.01
CA PRO A 7 -23.65 0.08 -15.82
C PRO A 7 -23.93 -0.30 -14.36
N GLN A 8 -22.92 -0.78 -13.64
CA GLN A 8 -23.02 -1.20 -12.24
C GLN A 8 -23.35 -0.06 -11.26
N THR A 9 -23.35 1.19 -11.73
CA THR A 9 -23.54 2.38 -10.89
C THR A 9 -24.56 3.35 -11.47
N GLY A 10 -25.59 2.81 -12.12
CA GLY A 10 -26.65 3.65 -12.69
C GLY A 10 -26.15 4.64 -13.74
N GLY A 11 -25.02 4.35 -14.40
CA GLY A 11 -24.51 5.17 -15.48
C GLY A 11 -23.64 6.36 -15.08
N ARG A 12 -23.00 6.36 -13.91
CA ARG A 12 -21.96 7.37 -13.56
C ARG A 12 -20.65 7.13 -14.32
N LEU A 13 -19.90 8.20 -14.58
CA LEU A 13 -18.55 8.14 -15.16
C LEU A 13 -17.56 7.54 -14.16
N GLN A 14 -16.62 6.73 -14.64
CA GLN A 14 -15.51 6.19 -13.86
C GLN A 14 -14.23 6.07 -14.68
N PHE A 15 -13.09 6.12 -14.02
CA PHE A 15 -11.83 5.68 -14.62
C PHE A 15 -11.71 4.16 -14.50
N SER A 16 -11.66 3.50 -15.65
CA SER A 16 -11.31 2.09 -15.78
C SER A 16 -9.84 2.00 -16.18
N CYS A 17 -9.01 1.61 -15.22
CA CYS A 17 -7.58 1.42 -15.42
C CYS A 17 -7.29 -0.07 -15.61
N ILE A 18 -6.55 -0.41 -16.66
CA ILE A 18 -6.00 -1.76 -16.80
C ILE A 18 -4.98 -1.93 -15.69
N ARG A 19 -5.23 -2.89 -14.80
CA ARG A 19 -4.24 -3.36 -13.83
C ARG A 19 -3.39 -4.38 -14.58
N VAL A 20 -2.26 -3.94 -15.12
CA VAL A 20 -1.32 -4.85 -15.78
C VAL A 20 -0.65 -5.68 -14.70
N GLU A 21 -1.09 -6.91 -14.56
CA GLU A 21 -0.40 -7.89 -13.74
C GLU A 21 0.87 -8.34 -14.46
N CYS A 22 1.97 -8.36 -13.73
CA CYS A 22 3.25 -8.60 -14.34
C CYS A 22 3.41 -10.07 -14.74
N PRO A 23 3.85 -10.38 -15.99
CA PRO A 23 3.95 -11.75 -16.49
C PRO A 23 4.78 -12.69 -15.62
N GLU A 24 5.77 -12.16 -14.87
CA GLU A 24 6.59 -12.92 -13.92
C GLU A 24 5.78 -13.56 -12.79
N PHE A 25 4.58 -13.07 -12.46
CA PHE A 25 3.75 -13.66 -11.41
C PHE A 25 2.94 -14.87 -11.88
N PHE A 26 2.72 -15.02 -13.19
CA PHE A 26 2.00 -16.17 -13.78
C PHE A 26 2.94 -17.25 -14.30
N ARG A 27 4.23 -16.93 -14.40
CA ARG A 27 5.26 -17.86 -14.87
C ARG A 27 5.90 -18.56 -13.68
N ARG A 28 6.56 -19.68 -13.96
CA ARG A 28 7.40 -20.34 -12.95
C ARG A 28 8.42 -19.33 -12.40
N PRO A 29 8.71 -19.36 -11.09
CA PRO A 29 9.76 -18.55 -10.51
C PRO A 29 11.06 -18.65 -11.32
N PRO A 30 11.92 -17.61 -11.27
CA PRO A 30 13.23 -17.69 -11.90
C PRO A 30 13.95 -18.99 -11.49
N PRO A 31 14.66 -19.66 -12.42
CA PRO A 31 15.46 -20.82 -12.09
C PRO A 31 16.43 -20.52 -10.93
N PRO A 32 16.84 -21.53 -10.14
CA PRO A 32 17.85 -21.35 -9.11
C PRO A 32 19.08 -20.61 -9.65
N GLY A 33 19.51 -19.57 -8.94
CA GLY A 33 20.65 -18.74 -9.36
C GLY A 33 20.31 -17.59 -10.32
N CYS A 34 19.05 -17.42 -10.72
CA CYS A 34 18.57 -16.27 -11.48
C CYS A 34 17.77 -15.30 -10.62
N TYR A 35 17.79 -14.01 -10.95
CA TYR A 35 16.93 -12.99 -10.34
C TYR A 35 16.40 -12.00 -11.39
N ASN A 36 15.33 -11.29 -11.06
CA ASN A 36 14.67 -10.33 -11.94
C ASN A 36 15.31 -8.94 -11.81
N LEU A 37 15.49 -8.26 -12.94
CA LEU A 37 15.94 -6.87 -13.01
C LEU A 37 14.76 -5.91 -13.06
N TYR A 38 14.88 -4.80 -12.36
CA TYR A 38 13.89 -3.74 -12.32
C TYR A 38 14.53 -2.38 -12.62
N GLU A 39 13.74 -1.53 -13.25
CA GLU A 39 14.07 -0.14 -13.52
C GLU A 39 13.03 0.78 -12.89
N HIS A 40 13.40 2.05 -12.70
CA HIS A 40 12.43 3.07 -12.34
C HIS A 40 11.41 3.23 -13.47
N ASP A 41 10.19 3.65 -13.11
CA ASP A 41 9.09 3.90 -14.06
C ASP A 41 8.57 2.65 -14.80
N LYS A 42 9.14 1.47 -14.53
CA LYS A 42 8.64 0.17 -14.98
C LYS A 42 7.92 -0.55 -13.84
N CYS A 43 6.71 -1.03 -14.14
CA CYS A 43 5.90 -1.80 -13.19
C CYS A 43 6.48 -3.21 -12.98
N CYS A 44 6.86 -3.85 -14.09
CA CYS A 44 7.30 -5.24 -14.15
C CYS A 44 8.82 -5.35 -14.33
N SER A 45 9.34 -6.57 -14.22
CA SER A 45 10.74 -6.82 -14.53
C SER A 45 11.05 -6.51 -15.99
N VAL A 46 12.21 -5.89 -16.23
CA VAL A 46 12.71 -5.58 -17.59
C VAL A 46 13.58 -6.71 -18.15
N GLY A 47 14.00 -7.63 -17.29
CA GLY A 47 14.87 -8.73 -17.65
C GLY A 47 15.20 -9.62 -16.46
N ARG A 48 16.17 -10.52 -16.68
CA ARG A 48 16.68 -11.44 -15.67
C ARG A 48 18.19 -11.60 -15.82
N VAL A 49 18.89 -11.81 -14.72
CA VAL A 49 20.32 -12.14 -14.68
C VAL A 49 20.47 -13.55 -14.13
N CYS A 50 21.35 -14.36 -14.74
CA CYS A 50 21.62 -15.75 -14.38
C CYS A 50 23.13 -16.04 -14.45
N GLY A 51 23.62 -17.00 -13.66
CA GLY A 51 24.98 -17.55 -13.79
C GLY A 51 26.11 -16.59 -13.38
N GLN A 52 27.26 -16.69 -14.06
CA GLN A 52 28.52 -15.98 -13.72
C GLN A 52 28.41 -14.44 -13.72
N GLN A 53 27.41 -13.86 -14.40
CA GLN A 53 27.12 -12.42 -14.32
C GLN A 53 26.75 -11.96 -12.90
N LYS A 54 26.34 -12.89 -12.03
CA LYS A 54 26.03 -12.62 -10.62
C LYS A 54 27.28 -12.49 -9.73
N GLU A 55 28.39 -13.15 -10.09
CA GLU A 55 29.59 -13.24 -9.24
C GLU A 55 30.43 -11.96 -9.28
N VAL A 56 30.32 -11.18 -10.37
CA VAL A 56 31.01 -9.90 -10.55
C VAL A 56 30.15 -8.70 -10.13
N ALA A 57 28.85 -8.90 -9.94
CA ALA A 57 27.94 -7.82 -9.58
C ALA A 57 28.18 -7.34 -8.14
N GLN A 58 28.51 -6.06 -7.98
CA GLN A 58 28.46 -5.38 -6.68
C GLN A 58 27.09 -5.59 -6.03
N ARG A 59 27.03 -5.67 -4.71
CA ARG A 59 25.76 -5.88 -3.99
C ARG A 59 25.48 -4.70 -3.07
N CYS A 60 24.20 -4.44 -2.87
CA CYS A 60 23.73 -3.46 -1.90
C CYS A 60 23.37 -4.18 -0.61
N GLU A 61 23.76 -3.62 0.53
CA GLU A 61 23.31 -4.10 1.84
C GLU A 61 22.33 -3.11 2.44
N TYR A 62 21.18 -3.62 2.89
CA TYR A 62 20.19 -2.84 3.62
C TYR A 62 19.59 -3.72 4.72
N LYS A 63 19.72 -3.28 5.97
CA LYS A 63 19.24 -3.99 7.18
C LYS A 63 19.66 -5.47 7.27
N GLY A 64 20.92 -5.76 6.94
CA GLY A 64 21.43 -7.13 6.96
C GLY A 64 20.88 -8.03 5.84
N GLN A 65 20.13 -7.47 4.89
CA GLN A 65 19.76 -8.15 3.65
C GLN A 65 20.62 -7.65 2.50
N THR A 66 21.08 -8.58 1.69
CA THR A 66 21.92 -8.29 0.52
C THR A 66 21.07 -8.36 -0.75
N TYR A 67 21.11 -7.31 -1.54
CA TYR A 67 20.40 -7.15 -2.81
C TYR A 67 21.41 -7.14 -3.97
N ASN A 68 21.10 -7.84 -5.05
CA ASN A 68 21.89 -7.80 -6.28
C ASN A 68 21.56 -6.53 -7.09
N ILE A 69 22.49 -6.07 -7.94
CA ILE A 69 22.23 -4.92 -8.83
C ILE A 69 20.95 -5.13 -9.62
N GLY A 70 20.11 -4.10 -9.67
CA GLY A 70 18.83 -4.10 -10.38
C GLY A 70 17.69 -4.73 -9.59
N GLU A 71 17.92 -5.33 -8.42
CA GLU A 71 16.84 -5.73 -7.53
C GLU A 71 16.20 -4.51 -6.87
N LYS A 72 14.87 -4.56 -6.72
CA LYS A 72 14.12 -3.52 -6.03
C LYS A 72 13.93 -3.87 -4.56
N PHE A 73 13.97 -2.86 -3.69
CA PHE A 73 13.64 -2.98 -2.28
C PHE A 73 12.88 -1.76 -1.78
N TYR A 74 12.24 -1.89 -0.62
CA TYR A 74 11.39 -0.86 -0.03
C TYR A 74 11.90 -0.57 1.39
N PRO A 75 12.45 0.63 1.65
CA PRO A 75 12.88 1.00 2.99
C PRO A 75 11.72 1.10 3.97
N ASP A 76 11.88 0.58 5.19
CA ASP A 76 10.84 0.69 6.22
C ASP A 76 10.75 2.12 6.80
N GLU A 77 11.86 2.86 6.80
CA GLU A 77 11.92 4.25 7.28
C GLU A 77 11.16 5.19 6.34
N GLU A 78 11.14 4.87 5.05
CA GLU A 78 10.49 5.64 3.99
C GLU A 78 9.57 4.73 3.16
N PRO A 79 8.40 4.35 3.71
CA PRO A 79 7.59 3.28 3.12
C PRO A 79 7.00 3.61 1.75
N CYS A 80 6.94 4.90 1.41
CA CYS A 80 6.51 5.40 0.09
C CYS A 80 7.67 5.58 -0.89
N ARG A 81 8.80 4.92 -0.63
CA ARG A 81 9.98 4.97 -1.48
C ARG A 81 10.30 3.57 -2.01
N LYS A 82 10.64 3.52 -3.30
CA LYS A 82 11.11 2.33 -3.99
C LYS A 82 12.55 2.57 -4.39
N CYS A 83 13.42 1.68 -3.93
CA CYS A 83 14.83 1.69 -4.28
C CYS A 83 15.14 0.58 -5.28
N ILE A 84 16.11 0.83 -6.15
CA ILE A 84 16.73 -0.18 -7.00
C ILE A 84 18.20 -0.23 -6.65
N CYS A 85 18.72 -1.42 -6.35
CA CYS A 85 20.13 -1.58 -6.03
C CYS A 85 20.98 -1.20 -7.24
N GLN A 86 21.86 -0.22 -7.05
CA GLN A 86 22.76 0.29 -8.08
C GLN A 86 24.21 0.26 -7.56
N PRO A 87 25.22 0.20 -8.46
CA PRO A 87 26.62 0.32 -8.08
C PRO A 87 26.86 1.60 -7.26
N GLY A 88 27.60 1.49 -6.16
CA GLY A 88 27.91 2.64 -5.29
C GLY A 88 26.81 3.02 -4.29
N PHE A 89 25.82 2.15 -4.03
CA PHE A 89 24.86 2.37 -2.94
C PHE A 89 25.58 2.47 -1.59
N ASN A 90 25.43 3.61 -0.93
CA ASN A 90 26.09 3.94 0.33
C ASN A 90 25.14 3.91 1.55
N GLY A 91 23.93 3.34 1.39
CA GLY A 91 22.90 3.34 2.43
C GLY A 91 21.99 4.57 2.44
N SER A 92 22.22 5.56 1.57
CA SER A 92 21.34 6.73 1.44
C SER A 92 20.15 6.46 0.50
N PHE A 93 18.95 6.89 0.89
CA PHE A 93 17.75 6.78 0.06
C PHE A 93 17.54 7.95 -0.89
N THR A 94 18.60 8.54 -1.44
CA THR A 94 18.50 9.66 -2.37
C THR A 94 18.27 9.21 -3.81
N GLU A 95 17.78 10.12 -4.65
CA GLU A 95 17.82 9.91 -6.09
C GLU A 95 19.28 9.85 -6.57
N PRO A 96 19.60 9.06 -7.62
CA PRO A 96 18.69 8.32 -8.50
C PRO A 96 18.27 6.93 -8.01
N THR A 97 18.95 6.37 -6.99
CA THR A 97 18.77 5.00 -6.51
C THR A 97 17.38 4.72 -5.96
N CYS A 98 16.81 5.71 -5.27
CA CYS A 98 15.54 5.58 -4.59
C CYS A 98 14.59 6.72 -4.98
N ARG A 99 13.38 6.36 -5.42
CA ARG A 99 12.36 7.33 -5.82
C ARG A 99 11.08 7.15 -5.02
N LYS A 100 10.42 8.27 -4.74
CA LYS A 100 9.07 8.25 -4.16
C LYS A 100 8.07 7.75 -5.19
N PHE A 101 7.04 7.04 -4.75
CA PHE A 101 5.92 6.63 -5.59
C PHE A 101 4.59 6.95 -4.92
N SER A 102 3.57 7.18 -5.73
CA SER A 102 2.19 7.40 -5.31
C SER A 102 1.35 6.16 -5.58
N CYS A 103 0.34 5.93 -4.75
CA CYS A 103 -0.62 4.84 -4.90
C CYS A 103 -1.73 5.15 -5.93
N ASN A 104 -1.73 6.38 -6.48
CA ASN A 104 -2.66 6.85 -7.53
C ASN A 104 -4.14 6.68 -7.13
N TYR A 105 -4.47 7.18 -5.94
CA TYR A 105 -5.80 7.09 -5.33
C TYR A 105 -6.88 7.73 -6.21
N GLU A 106 -6.54 8.89 -6.78
CA GLU A 106 -7.37 9.74 -7.61
C GLU A 106 -7.71 9.10 -8.97
N LEU A 107 -7.00 8.04 -9.35
CA LEU A 107 -7.26 7.30 -10.59
C LEU A 107 -7.95 5.97 -10.32
N THR A 108 -7.53 5.26 -9.27
CA THR A 108 -7.95 3.87 -9.04
C THR A 108 -9.09 3.73 -8.04
N TYR A 109 -9.20 4.68 -7.09
CA TYR A 109 -10.04 4.51 -5.90
C TYR A 109 -10.98 5.69 -5.64
N VAL A 110 -11.23 6.53 -6.65
CA VAL A 110 -12.19 7.66 -6.57
C VAL A 110 -13.53 7.20 -5.99
N ARG A 111 -14.04 6.05 -6.45
CA ARG A 111 -15.35 5.53 -6.03
C ARG A 111 -15.41 5.15 -4.55
N PRO A 112 -14.57 4.22 -4.04
CA PRO A 112 -14.50 3.96 -2.61
C PRO A 112 -14.37 5.24 -1.78
N ILE A 113 -13.53 6.18 -2.22
CA ILE A 113 -13.34 7.45 -1.52
C ILE A 113 -14.64 8.28 -1.49
N THR A 114 -15.33 8.44 -2.63
CA THR A 114 -16.58 9.20 -2.71
C THR A 114 -17.74 8.52 -1.98
N ASP A 115 -17.70 7.19 -1.85
CA ASP A 115 -18.72 6.41 -1.14
C ASP A 115 -18.44 6.36 0.39
N GLY A 116 -17.44 7.11 0.88
CA GLY A 116 -17.12 7.19 2.30
C GLY A 116 -16.35 5.99 2.84
N CYS A 117 -15.79 5.15 1.96
CA CYS A 117 -14.93 4.04 2.35
C CYS A 117 -13.55 4.55 2.78
N VAL A 118 -12.94 3.84 3.73
CA VAL A 118 -11.62 4.18 4.27
C VAL A 118 -10.57 3.16 3.84
N PRO A 119 -9.32 3.59 3.60
CA PRO A 119 -8.25 2.71 3.18
C PRO A 119 -7.84 1.74 4.30
N VAL A 120 -7.60 0.48 3.94
CA VAL A 120 -7.08 -0.55 4.84
C VAL A 120 -5.63 -0.84 4.49
N PHE A 121 -4.74 -0.73 5.48
CA PHE A 121 -3.30 -0.99 5.31
C PHE A 121 -2.90 -2.33 5.92
N TYR A 122 -1.85 -2.95 5.39
CA TYR A 122 -1.22 -4.11 6.05
C TYR A 122 -0.26 -3.58 7.11
N GLY A 123 -0.56 -3.84 8.39
CA GLY A 123 0.15 -3.21 9.49
C GLY A 123 0.12 -1.67 9.40
N GLU A 124 1.00 -1.02 10.16
CA GLU A 124 1.01 0.45 10.28
C GLU A 124 2.02 1.15 9.36
N LYS A 125 2.94 0.38 8.76
CA LYS A 125 4.12 0.92 8.04
C LYS A 125 4.02 0.85 6.52
N ARG A 126 2.90 0.44 5.95
CA ARG A 126 2.76 0.36 4.47
C ARG A 126 2.31 1.69 3.90
N CYS A 127 2.89 2.08 2.77
CA CYS A 127 2.52 3.33 2.08
C CYS A 127 1.15 3.28 1.39
N CYS A 128 0.83 2.15 0.76
CA CYS A 128 -0.40 1.99 0.00
C CYS A 128 -1.36 1.02 0.68
N PRO A 129 -2.66 1.28 0.63
CA PRO A 129 -3.66 0.36 1.12
C PRO A 129 -3.77 -0.85 0.20
N ILE A 130 -4.28 -1.91 0.77
CA ILE A 130 -4.51 -3.20 0.10
C ILE A 130 -5.96 -3.40 -0.30
N GLU A 131 -6.87 -2.77 0.44
CA GLU A 131 -8.30 -2.82 0.24
C GLU A 131 -8.96 -1.59 0.87
N TRP A 132 -10.27 -1.47 0.71
CA TRP A 132 -11.07 -0.37 1.23
C TRP A 132 -12.21 -0.94 2.07
N ARG A 133 -12.39 -0.40 3.27
CA ARG A 133 -13.52 -0.74 4.14
C ARG A 133 -14.61 0.29 3.93
N CYS A 134 -15.77 -0.14 3.43
CA CYS A 134 -16.93 0.71 3.24
C CYS A 134 -17.90 0.62 4.43
N PRO A 135 -18.65 1.70 4.73
CA PRO A 135 -19.69 1.68 5.76
C PRO A 135 -20.79 0.67 5.44
N LYS A 136 -21.27 -0.04 6.45
CA LYS A 136 -22.40 -0.97 6.41
C LYS A 136 -23.32 -0.72 7.61
N ASP A 137 -24.59 -1.11 7.48
CA ASP A 137 -25.58 -0.96 8.55
C ASP A 137 -25.24 -1.74 9.83
N SER A 138 -24.41 -2.78 9.71
CA SER A 138 -23.91 -3.57 10.85
C SER A 138 -22.74 -2.91 11.58
N ASP A 139 -22.19 -1.81 11.07
CA ASP A 139 -21.05 -1.15 11.70
C ASP A 139 -21.50 -0.37 12.94
N SER A 140 -20.73 -0.48 14.01
CA SER A 140 -21.00 0.22 15.27
C SER A 140 -19.72 0.73 15.92
N VAL A 141 -19.86 1.83 16.65
CA VAL A 141 -18.74 2.46 17.36
C VAL A 141 -18.58 1.78 18.72
N ILE A 142 -17.40 1.20 18.93
CA ILE A 142 -16.96 0.68 20.22
C ILE A 142 -16.23 1.82 20.93
N THR A 143 -16.93 2.51 21.82
CA THR A 143 -16.34 3.58 22.63
C THR A 143 -15.39 3.01 23.67
N GLN A 144 -14.17 3.51 23.71
CA GLN A 144 -13.22 3.17 24.78
C GLN A 144 -13.57 4.01 26.02
N VAL A 145 -14.34 3.42 26.94
CA VAL A 145 -14.89 4.09 28.14
C VAL A 145 -13.81 4.68 29.08
N SER A 146 -12.53 4.33 28.89
CA SER A 146 -11.46 4.59 29.87
C SER A 146 -10.44 5.67 29.49
N LYS A 147 -10.64 6.45 28.41
CA LYS A 147 -9.83 7.65 28.16
C LYS A 147 -10.72 8.80 27.73
N SER A 148 -11.11 9.62 28.72
CA SER A 148 -11.28 11.06 28.52
C SER A 148 -9.92 11.67 28.15
N GLY A 149 -9.42 11.33 26.97
CA GLY A 149 -8.35 12.07 26.32
C GLY A 149 -8.87 13.44 25.88
N PRO A 150 -8.00 14.44 25.71
CA PRO A 150 -8.40 15.83 25.57
C PRO A 150 -9.45 15.95 24.46
N ASP A 151 -10.58 16.56 24.81
CA ASP A 151 -11.64 16.89 23.89
C ASP A 151 -11.10 17.88 22.86
N SER A 152 -10.46 17.34 21.84
CA SER A 152 -9.86 18.14 20.78
C SER A 152 -10.94 18.72 19.85
N GLY A 153 -12.23 18.40 20.09
CA GLY A 153 -13.34 18.73 19.21
C GLY A 153 -13.24 18.06 17.82
N LYS A 154 -12.19 17.28 17.57
CA LYS A 154 -11.95 16.61 16.29
C LYS A 154 -12.51 15.19 16.35
N THR A 155 -13.29 14.84 15.34
CA THR A 155 -13.94 13.53 15.21
C THR A 155 -13.57 12.90 13.87
N CYS A 156 -13.63 11.56 13.82
CA CYS A 156 -13.52 10.84 12.56
C CYS A 156 -14.93 10.48 12.05
N GLN A 157 -15.15 10.63 10.75
CA GLN A 157 -16.38 10.24 10.08
C GLN A 157 -16.18 8.92 9.32
N PHE A 158 -17.17 8.04 9.43
CA PHE A 158 -17.23 6.78 8.70
C PHE A 158 -18.68 6.46 8.33
N GLY A 159 -19.07 6.82 7.10
CA GLY A 159 -20.49 6.88 6.72
C GLY A 159 -21.23 7.86 7.62
N GLU A 160 -22.36 7.44 8.18
CA GLU A 160 -23.14 8.22 9.15
C GLU A 160 -22.59 8.14 10.59
N LEU A 161 -21.58 7.29 10.84
CA LEU A 161 -20.99 7.13 12.16
C LEU A 161 -19.94 8.20 12.45
N THR A 162 -20.02 8.76 13.66
CA THR A 162 -19.03 9.71 14.18
C THR A 162 -18.25 9.05 15.33
N LEU A 163 -16.93 8.99 15.19
CA LEU A 163 -16.01 8.42 16.17
C LEU A 163 -15.22 9.54 16.85
N ARG A 164 -15.05 9.47 18.17
CA ARG A 164 -14.10 10.33 18.87
C ARG A 164 -12.68 9.77 18.71
N VAL A 165 -11.69 10.63 18.90
CA VAL A 165 -10.29 10.19 18.91
C VAL A 165 -10.11 9.10 19.98
N GLY A 166 -9.64 7.92 19.56
CA GLY A 166 -9.49 6.73 20.38
C GLY A 166 -10.60 5.69 20.23
N ASP A 167 -11.78 6.05 19.70
CA ASP A 167 -12.86 5.10 19.46
C ASP A 167 -12.51 4.13 18.32
N LYS A 168 -13.08 2.92 18.38
CA LYS A 168 -12.87 1.85 17.40
C LYS A 168 -14.16 1.46 16.70
N LEU A 169 -14.06 0.91 15.49
CA LEU A 169 -15.18 0.21 14.86
C LEU A 169 -15.19 -1.25 15.26
N ASN A 170 -16.38 -1.86 15.24
CA ASN A 170 -16.50 -3.30 15.36
C ASN A 170 -15.72 -4.06 14.27
N SER A 171 -15.17 -5.20 14.65
CA SER A 171 -14.49 -6.10 13.70
C SER A 171 -15.54 -6.79 12.83
N GLN A 172 -15.34 -6.80 11.50
CA GLN A 172 -16.23 -7.52 10.60
C GLN A 172 -15.76 -8.96 10.39
N GLY A 173 -16.57 -9.92 10.85
CA GLY A 173 -16.72 -11.28 10.33
C GLY A 173 -15.45 -11.97 9.80
N GLY A 174 -14.54 -12.35 10.70
CA GLY A 174 -13.48 -13.32 10.42
C GLY A 174 -12.19 -12.77 9.80
N VAL A 175 -12.14 -11.49 9.41
CA VAL A 175 -10.89 -10.82 9.01
C VAL A 175 -10.52 -9.82 10.09
N GLU A 176 -9.32 -9.94 10.66
CA GLU A 176 -8.82 -9.06 11.74
C GLU A 176 -8.44 -7.67 11.19
N ILE A 177 -9.46 -6.92 10.73
CA ILE A 177 -9.36 -5.51 10.36
C ILE A 177 -9.76 -4.67 11.56
N GLU A 178 -8.80 -3.96 12.11
CA GLU A 178 -8.98 -3.04 13.23
C GLU A 178 -8.99 -1.60 12.71
N CYS A 179 -10.09 -0.89 12.94
CA CYS A 179 -10.23 0.50 12.56
C CYS A 179 -10.34 1.38 13.80
N THR A 180 -9.45 2.35 13.93
CA THR A 180 -9.38 3.25 15.09
C THR A 180 -9.31 4.71 14.62
N CYS A 181 -10.02 5.60 15.29
CA CYS A 181 -9.90 7.04 15.06
C CYS A 181 -8.65 7.58 15.76
N THR A 182 -7.51 7.63 15.06
CA THR A 182 -6.26 8.20 15.59
C THR A 182 -5.99 9.59 15.01
N ILE A 183 -6.22 9.78 13.70
CA ILE A 183 -5.95 11.01 12.96
C ILE A 183 -7.21 11.40 12.17
N PRO A 184 -8.04 12.34 12.69
CA PRO A 184 -9.18 12.90 11.97
C PRO A 184 -8.79 13.45 10.58
N PRO A 185 -9.68 13.41 9.57
CA PRO A 185 -11.13 13.24 9.64
C PRO A 185 -11.67 11.82 9.41
N HIS A 186 -10.83 10.83 9.15
CA HIS A 186 -11.26 9.45 8.86
C HIS A 186 -10.53 8.44 9.76
N PRO A 187 -11.16 7.31 10.14
CA PRO A 187 -10.48 6.28 10.91
C PRO A 187 -9.37 5.61 10.08
N LEU A 188 -8.29 5.22 10.76
CA LEU A 188 -7.24 4.41 10.20
C LEU A 188 -7.59 2.93 10.38
N CYS A 189 -7.67 2.18 9.28
CA CYS A 189 -7.90 0.74 9.30
C CYS A 189 -6.62 -0.03 8.99
N VAL A 190 -6.31 -1.01 9.83
CA VAL A 190 -5.16 -1.90 9.66
C VAL A 190 -5.61 -3.35 9.70
N ARG A 191 -5.05 -4.16 8.81
CA ARG A 191 -5.16 -5.61 8.86
C ARG A 191 -3.92 -6.16 9.56
N LYS A 192 -4.11 -6.91 10.64
CA LYS A 192 -2.98 -7.51 11.39
C LYS A 192 -2.26 -8.56 10.53
N GLN A 193 -0.94 -8.61 10.66
CA GLN A 193 -0.12 -9.70 10.13
C GLN A 193 -0.15 -10.84 11.14
N TYR A 194 -0.44 -12.06 10.67
CA TYR A 194 -0.14 -13.29 11.40
C TYR A 194 1.36 -13.59 11.33
#